data_AF-A0A1F7BEH1-F1
#
_entry.id   AF-A0A1F7BEH1-F1
#
_cell.length_a   1.000
_cell.length_b   1.000
_cell.length_c   1.000
_cell.angle_alpha   90.00
_cell.angle_beta   90.00
_cell.angle_gamma   90.00
#
_symmetry.space_group_name_H-M   'P 1'
#
loop_
_entity.id
_entity.type
_entity.pdbx_description
1 polymer ?
#
loop_
_entity_poly.entity_id
_entity_poly.type
_entity_poly.pdbx_seq_one_letter_code
_entity_poly.pdbx_strand_id
1 'polypeptide(L)'
;MPKFFVVIGLQIVACLLAWMQLLTGMRTDEAKYLLNIPYPHPPFIRSVLGWTDGFVYQEIFWRVIFATLIVQAVWIVWDIGKPFGRPSRIFLALAWLLSSGVILQAGSIYMASLTALQILLLLWLSERRGLTERWPIIVGILWLFTLFTAYQGVLLFPLVLILLLRSRCSWIERLAYFFLPLSLLCIYSLTNPLTFVSMVTHGSRDLSSGLVSRFLGTAEVWVLGGSFIVSVVGSLGLLFSRNYGAIGTFLLLCAYVALSRYDYYMILFTPLLIYGVYTMLRRFRQVEWSTCTFFFLLLLGTLIVFVQWQRVPFMQGDARSTMQFLSAKLSSESIVLIHGPFGHQWQYESPFTVRRYKDGLLSGAQAVVCLEECEKLKGIWKEEDVQGVKVYVRNR
;
A
#
# COMPACT_ATOMS: atom_id res chain seq x y z
N MET A 1 13.83 -29.59 6.58
CA MET A 1 14.17 -28.60 5.53
C MET A 1 15.11 -27.56 6.12
N PRO A 2 16.29 -27.38 5.53
CA PRO A 2 17.20 -26.29 5.90
C PRO A 2 16.50 -24.94 5.75
N LYS A 3 16.66 -24.05 6.74
CA LYS A 3 16.06 -22.68 6.73
C LYS A 3 16.36 -21.92 5.44
N PHE A 4 17.51 -22.20 4.84
CA PHE A 4 17.96 -21.68 3.55
C PHE A 4 16.94 -21.87 2.42
N PHE A 5 16.38 -23.08 2.25
CA PHE A 5 15.39 -23.35 1.20
C PHE A 5 14.08 -22.58 1.41
N VAL A 6 13.69 -22.33 2.67
CA VAL A 6 12.51 -21.52 2.97
C VAL A 6 12.75 -20.06 2.58
N VAL A 7 13.93 -19.50 2.89
CA VAL A 7 14.27 -18.13 2.50
C VAL A 7 14.28 -17.96 0.98
N ILE A 8 14.85 -18.93 0.24
CA ILE A 8 14.83 -18.93 -1.23
C ILE A 8 13.40 -19.01 -1.75
N GLY A 9 12.59 -19.95 -1.23
CA GLY A 9 11.19 -20.08 -1.64
C GLY A 9 10.39 -18.79 -1.40
N LEU A 10 10.59 -18.14 -0.26
CA LEU A 10 9.99 -16.83 0.03
C LEU A 10 10.49 -15.74 -0.91
N GLN A 11 11.77 -15.73 -1.28
CA GLN A 11 12.29 -14.76 -2.24
C GLN A 11 11.73 -14.98 -3.65
N ILE A 12 11.52 -16.23 -4.07
CA ILE A 12 10.84 -16.54 -5.33
C ILE A 12 9.41 -16.00 -5.31
N VAL A 13 8.68 -16.19 -4.21
CA VAL A 13 7.33 -15.60 -4.03
C VAL A 13 7.39 -14.08 -4.12
N ALA A 14 8.34 -13.43 -3.47
CA ALA A 14 8.51 -11.97 -3.55
C ALA A 14 8.75 -11.50 -5.00
N CYS A 15 9.63 -12.17 -5.75
CA CYS A 15 9.88 -11.85 -7.15
C CYS A 15 8.64 -12.06 -8.02
N LEU A 16 7.84 -13.10 -7.78
CA LEU A 16 6.58 -13.34 -8.49
C LEU A 16 5.54 -12.25 -8.19
N LEU A 17 5.40 -11.83 -6.94
CA LEU A 17 4.50 -10.73 -6.57
C LEU A 17 4.95 -9.39 -7.18
N ALA A 18 6.26 -9.11 -7.18
CA ALA A 18 6.81 -7.94 -7.85
C ALA A 18 6.56 -7.97 -9.36
N TRP A 19 6.73 -9.14 -10.00
CA TRP A 19 6.43 -9.35 -11.41
C TRP A 19 4.95 -9.12 -11.74
N MET A 20 4.03 -9.63 -10.90
CA MET A 20 2.60 -9.40 -11.06
C MET A 20 2.27 -7.89 -11.05
N GLN A 21 2.90 -7.12 -10.17
CA GLN A 21 2.72 -5.66 -10.12
C GLN A 21 3.42 -4.93 -11.27
N LEU A 22 4.46 -5.51 -11.86
CA LEU A 22 5.07 -4.96 -13.05
C LEU A 22 4.13 -5.06 -14.26
N LEU A 23 3.36 -6.14 -14.38
CA LEU A 23 2.44 -6.35 -15.50
C LEU A 23 1.31 -5.31 -15.57
N THR A 24 0.86 -4.79 -14.43
CA THR A 24 -0.20 -3.76 -14.36
C THR A 24 0.31 -2.36 -14.72
N GLY A 25 1.62 -2.14 -14.76
CA GLY A 25 2.23 -0.84 -15.03
C GLY A 25 2.24 0.10 -13.83
N MET A 26 2.83 1.29 -14.00
CA MET A 26 2.92 2.26 -12.91
C MET A 26 1.60 2.98 -12.66
N ARG A 27 1.22 3.06 -11.39
CA ARG A 27 0.08 3.88 -10.96
C ARG A 27 0.53 5.30 -10.66
N THR A 28 -0.40 6.25 -10.74
CA THR A 28 -0.15 7.68 -10.49
C THR A 28 0.68 7.93 -9.22
N ASP A 29 0.29 7.30 -8.11
CA ASP A 29 0.94 7.51 -6.82
C ASP A 29 2.32 6.83 -6.73
N GLU A 30 2.54 5.71 -7.41
CA GLU A 30 3.87 5.08 -7.52
C GLU A 30 4.81 5.98 -8.34
N ALA A 31 4.31 6.51 -9.46
CA ALA A 31 5.06 7.39 -10.34
C ALA A 31 5.51 8.65 -9.59
N LYS A 32 4.68 9.19 -8.68
CA LYS A 32 5.05 10.35 -7.86
C LYS A 32 6.21 10.07 -6.89
N TYR A 33 6.41 8.83 -6.47
CA TYR A 33 7.52 8.49 -5.58
C TYR A 33 8.83 8.25 -6.33
N LEU A 34 8.75 7.79 -7.59
CA LEU A 34 9.92 7.55 -8.44
C LEU A 34 10.30 8.76 -9.31
N LEU A 35 9.35 9.67 -9.57
CA LEU A 35 9.63 10.92 -10.24
C LEU A 35 10.04 11.97 -9.22
N ASN A 36 11.08 12.74 -9.55
CA ASN A 36 11.51 13.87 -8.73
C ASN A 36 10.59 15.10 -8.92
N ILE A 37 9.30 14.93 -8.62
CA ILE A 37 8.29 15.99 -8.67
C ILE A 37 7.93 16.46 -7.25
N PRO A 38 7.79 17.76 -6.98
CA PRO A 38 7.40 18.25 -5.66
C PRO A 38 6.11 17.55 -5.22
N TYR A 39 6.21 16.66 -4.21
CA TYR A 39 5.10 15.85 -3.76
C TYR A 39 5.04 15.87 -2.23
N PRO A 40 3.88 16.22 -1.65
CA PRO A 40 3.68 16.34 -0.22
C PRO A 40 3.64 14.99 0.51
N HIS A 41 4.80 14.35 0.60
CA HIS A 41 5.02 13.26 1.55
C HIS A 41 6.16 13.62 2.50
N PRO A 42 6.17 12.99 3.69
CA PRO A 42 7.34 13.08 4.55
C PRO A 42 8.59 12.54 3.82
N PRO A 43 9.77 13.09 4.09
CA PRO A 43 10.89 13.00 3.16
C PRO A 43 11.68 11.70 3.26
N PHE A 44 11.45 10.84 4.25
CA PHE A 44 12.40 9.77 4.57
C PHE A 44 12.51 8.74 3.46
N ILE A 45 11.43 8.01 3.16
CA ILE A 45 11.47 6.97 2.12
C ILE A 45 11.70 7.59 0.75
N ARG A 46 11.15 8.78 0.50
CA ARG A 46 11.37 9.47 -0.77
C ARG A 46 12.86 9.77 -1.00
N SER A 47 13.58 10.22 0.02
CA SER A 47 15.04 10.44 -0.07
C SER A 47 15.77 9.14 -0.38
N VAL A 48 15.31 8.02 0.17
CA VAL A 48 15.89 6.69 -0.09
C VAL A 48 15.61 6.23 -1.52
N LEU A 49 14.39 6.43 -2.03
CA LEU A 49 14.04 6.13 -3.43
C LEU A 49 14.86 7.01 -4.40
N GLY A 50 15.09 8.27 -4.04
CA GLY A 50 15.87 9.23 -4.81
C GLY A 50 17.32 8.80 -5.10
N TRP A 51 17.87 7.85 -4.33
CA TRP A 51 19.20 7.31 -4.58
C TRP A 51 19.30 6.50 -5.89
N THR A 52 18.16 6.10 -6.47
CA THR A 52 18.11 5.36 -7.74
C THR A 52 17.46 6.15 -8.87
N ASP A 53 17.21 7.44 -8.72
CA ASP A 53 16.53 8.27 -9.73
C ASP A 53 17.21 8.22 -11.11
N GLY A 54 18.52 7.97 -11.14
CA GLY A 54 19.30 7.83 -12.38
C GLY A 54 19.28 6.43 -13.02
N PHE A 55 18.64 5.43 -12.40
CA PHE A 55 18.66 4.05 -12.90
C PHE A 55 17.48 3.78 -13.83
N VAL A 56 17.79 3.30 -15.04
CA VAL A 56 16.79 2.76 -15.96
C VAL A 56 16.13 1.55 -15.28
N TYR A 57 14.79 1.50 -15.29
CA TYR A 57 13.98 0.46 -14.63
C TYR A 57 14.09 0.41 -13.10
N GLN A 58 14.35 1.55 -12.44
CA GLN A 58 14.33 1.63 -10.96
C GLN A 58 13.03 1.10 -10.33
N GLU A 59 11.89 1.11 -11.04
CA GLU A 59 10.66 0.47 -10.57
C GLU A 59 10.85 -1.02 -10.27
N ILE A 60 11.55 -1.78 -11.13
CA ILE A 60 11.67 -3.24 -10.98
C ILE A 60 12.44 -3.53 -9.69
N PHE A 61 13.53 -2.78 -9.49
CA PHE A 61 14.33 -2.87 -8.28
C PHE A 61 13.48 -2.61 -7.03
N TRP A 62 12.76 -1.49 -6.97
CA TRP A 62 11.97 -1.15 -5.78
C TRP A 62 10.77 -2.07 -5.55
N ARG A 63 10.09 -2.55 -6.60
CA ARG A 63 9.02 -3.54 -6.47
C ARG A 63 9.54 -4.84 -5.84
N VAL A 64 10.72 -5.31 -6.24
CA VAL A 64 11.36 -6.49 -5.64
C VAL A 64 11.73 -6.24 -4.19
N ILE A 65 12.33 -5.08 -3.88
CA ILE A 65 12.68 -4.73 -2.48
C ILE A 65 11.44 -4.67 -1.59
N PHE A 66 10.37 -3.99 -2.02
CA PHE A 66 9.12 -3.89 -1.25
C PHE A 66 8.49 -5.27 -1.06
N ALA A 67 8.40 -6.07 -2.13
CA ALA A 67 7.86 -7.43 -2.04
C ALA A 67 8.69 -8.31 -1.11
N THR A 68 10.02 -8.22 -1.16
CA THR A 68 10.93 -8.94 -0.26
C THR A 68 10.69 -8.53 1.19
N LEU A 69 10.60 -7.24 1.50
CA LEU A 69 10.34 -6.76 2.86
C LEU A 69 9.02 -7.31 3.41
N ILE A 70 7.94 -7.25 2.63
CA ILE A 70 6.62 -7.74 3.05
C ILE A 70 6.58 -9.26 3.18
N VAL A 71 7.14 -10.01 2.23
CA VAL A 71 7.13 -11.47 2.26
C VAL A 71 8.02 -12.00 3.39
N GLN A 72 9.22 -11.44 3.57
CA GLN A 72 10.13 -11.84 4.65
C GLN A 72 9.62 -11.40 6.04
N ALA A 73 8.68 -10.46 6.11
CA ALA A 73 7.99 -10.13 7.37
C ALA A 73 7.23 -11.33 7.98
N VAL A 74 7.03 -12.42 7.21
CA VAL A 74 6.54 -13.70 7.74
C VAL A 74 7.37 -14.22 8.91
N TRP A 75 8.66 -13.90 8.99
CA TRP A 75 9.51 -14.28 10.12
C TRP A 75 9.12 -13.56 11.42
N ILE A 76 8.65 -12.31 11.31
CA ILE A 76 8.11 -11.56 12.45
C ILE A 76 6.80 -12.23 12.90
N VAL A 77 5.90 -12.55 11.96
CA VAL A 77 4.65 -13.29 12.26
C VAL A 77 4.94 -14.65 12.91
N TRP A 78 5.94 -15.38 12.41
CA TRP A 78 6.39 -16.66 12.94
C TRP A 78 6.94 -16.54 14.36
N ASP A 79 7.61 -15.44 14.68
CA ASP A 79 8.13 -15.14 16.01
C ASP A 79 7.03 -14.67 17.00
N ILE A 80 6.02 -13.91 16.53
CA ILE A 80 4.80 -13.62 17.30
C ILE A 80 4.13 -14.94 17.72
N GLY A 81 4.04 -15.89 16.80
CA GLY A 81 3.46 -17.22 17.04
C GLY A 81 4.30 -18.17 17.92
N LYS A 82 5.45 -17.75 18.45
CA LYS A 82 6.34 -18.61 19.27
C LYS A 82 5.65 -19.36 20.43
N PRO A 83 4.61 -18.81 21.10
CA PRO A 83 3.88 -19.55 22.16
C PRO A 83 3.08 -20.77 21.68
N PHE A 84 2.91 -20.96 20.36
CA PHE A 84 2.09 -22.04 19.79
C PHE A 84 2.91 -23.19 19.23
N GLY A 85 2.25 -24.33 19.03
CA GLY A 85 2.79 -25.45 18.28
C GLY A 85 3.06 -25.10 16.81
N ARG A 86 3.87 -25.93 16.15
CA ARG A 86 4.26 -25.74 14.75
C ARG A 86 3.07 -25.56 13.79
N PRO A 87 1.96 -26.30 13.89
CA PRO A 87 0.82 -26.15 12.98
C PRO A 87 0.21 -24.73 13.00
N SER A 88 -0.07 -24.19 14.18
CA SER A 88 -0.66 -22.85 14.33
C SER A 88 0.29 -21.75 13.84
N ARG A 89 1.61 -21.94 13.99
CA ARG A 89 2.62 -21.02 13.46
C ARG A 89 2.67 -21.02 11.95
N ILE A 90 2.58 -22.21 11.33
CA ILE A 90 2.47 -22.34 9.87
C ILE A 90 1.19 -21.67 9.39
N PHE A 91 0.07 -21.88 10.09
CA PHE A 91 -1.19 -21.22 9.75
C PHE A 91 -1.07 -19.69 9.80
N LEU A 92 -0.50 -19.10 10.85
CA LEU A 92 -0.28 -17.65 10.92
C LEU A 92 0.62 -17.14 9.78
N ALA A 93 1.70 -17.87 9.48
CA ALA A 93 2.60 -17.53 8.38
C ALA A 93 1.89 -17.57 7.02
N LEU A 94 1.10 -18.62 6.76
CA LEU A 94 0.31 -18.74 5.54
C LEU A 94 -0.80 -17.69 5.49
N ALA A 95 -1.45 -17.38 6.60
CA ALA A 95 -2.47 -16.34 6.67
C ALA A 95 -1.90 -14.96 6.30
N TRP A 96 -0.65 -14.66 6.71
CA TRP A 96 0.05 -13.47 6.25
C TRP A 96 0.32 -13.52 4.75
N LEU A 97 1.01 -14.55 4.27
CA LEU A 97 1.47 -14.66 2.88
C LEU A 97 0.32 -14.72 1.87
N LEU A 98 -0.78 -15.38 2.23
CA LEU A 98 -1.96 -15.55 1.39
C LEU A 98 -3.05 -14.54 1.71
N SER A 99 -2.78 -13.54 2.56
CA SER A 99 -3.70 -12.43 2.71
C SER A 99 -3.79 -11.66 1.40
N SER A 100 -5.01 -11.27 1.04
CA SER A 100 -5.24 -10.56 -0.21
C SER A 100 -4.48 -9.22 -0.24
N GLY A 101 -4.34 -8.54 0.89
CA GLY A 101 -3.52 -7.33 1.00
C GLY A 101 -2.05 -7.56 0.64
N VAL A 102 -1.44 -8.67 1.07
CA VAL A 102 -0.05 -9.00 0.70
C VAL A 102 0.04 -9.37 -0.78
N ILE A 103 -0.83 -10.24 -1.29
CA ILE A 103 -0.79 -10.65 -2.69
C ILE A 103 -0.96 -9.44 -3.63
N LEU A 104 -1.87 -8.52 -3.29
CA LEU A 104 -2.25 -7.40 -4.15
C LEU A 104 -1.37 -6.15 -3.98
N GLN A 105 -0.62 -6.00 -2.88
CA GLN A 105 0.14 -4.78 -2.59
C GLN A 105 1.60 -4.98 -2.18
N ALA A 106 2.09 -6.22 -2.01
CA ALA A 106 3.49 -6.42 -1.58
C ALA A 106 4.50 -5.82 -2.56
N GLY A 107 4.26 -5.94 -3.87
CA GLY A 107 5.12 -5.40 -4.92
C GLY A 107 4.75 -4.01 -5.40
N SER A 108 3.80 -3.31 -4.77
CA SER A 108 3.48 -1.93 -5.13
C SER A 108 4.39 -0.95 -4.41
N ILE A 109 4.79 0.13 -5.09
CA ILE A 109 5.68 1.16 -4.54
C ILE A 109 4.81 2.18 -3.79
N TYR A 110 4.11 1.71 -2.75
CA TYR A 110 3.30 2.55 -1.89
C TYR A 110 3.88 2.60 -0.49
N MET A 111 3.86 3.81 0.09
CA MET A 111 4.23 4.00 1.51
C MET A 111 3.32 3.21 2.45
N ALA A 112 2.11 2.85 2.01
CA ALA A 112 1.20 1.97 2.74
C ALA A 112 1.81 0.59 3.02
N SER A 113 2.56 0.00 2.09
CA SER A 113 3.20 -1.30 2.28
C SER A 113 4.26 -1.22 3.39
N LEU A 114 5.13 -0.22 3.36
CA LEU A 114 6.11 0.02 4.42
C LEU A 114 5.45 0.35 5.77
N THR A 115 4.37 1.13 5.75
CA THR A 115 3.60 1.43 6.96
C THR A 115 2.98 0.16 7.54
N ALA A 116 2.48 -0.77 6.73
CA ALA A 116 1.97 -2.05 7.20
C ALA A 116 3.04 -2.89 7.90
N LEU A 117 4.28 -2.88 7.39
CA LEU A 117 5.41 -3.52 8.07
C LEU A 117 5.72 -2.87 9.42
N GLN A 118 5.64 -1.53 9.50
CA GLN A 118 5.83 -0.81 10.75
C GLN A 118 4.72 -1.10 11.78
N ILE A 119 3.46 -1.24 11.33
CA ILE A 119 2.35 -1.70 12.18
C ILE A 119 2.66 -3.10 12.72
N LEU A 120 3.11 -4.02 11.86
CA LEU A 120 3.49 -5.38 12.28
C LEU A 120 4.62 -5.36 13.32
N LEU A 121 5.63 -4.49 13.15
CA LEU A 121 6.71 -4.31 14.11
C LEU A 121 6.21 -3.78 15.46
N LEU A 122 5.31 -2.79 15.48
CA LEU A 122 4.70 -2.30 16.72
C LEU A 122 3.86 -3.37 17.42
N LEU A 123 3.11 -4.17 16.65
CA LEU A 123 2.35 -5.31 17.19
C LEU A 123 3.28 -6.40 17.74
N TRP A 124 4.40 -6.69 17.06
CA TRP A 124 5.43 -7.59 17.55
C TRP A 124 6.05 -7.09 18.87
N LEU A 125 6.39 -5.80 18.95
CA LEU A 125 6.87 -5.17 20.18
C LEU A 125 5.85 -5.26 21.32
N SER A 126 4.55 -5.23 21.01
CA SER A 126 3.48 -5.39 22.01
C SER A 126 3.47 -6.75 22.71
N GLU A 127 3.92 -7.81 22.02
CA GLU A 127 4.10 -9.16 22.58
C GLU A 127 5.47 -9.36 23.22
N ARG A 128 6.43 -8.46 22.99
CA ARG A 128 7.79 -8.49 23.53
C ARG A 128 7.98 -7.47 24.65
N ARG A 129 7.14 -7.54 25.69
CA ARG A 129 7.17 -6.60 26.84
C ARG A 129 8.56 -6.38 27.44
N GLY A 130 9.35 -7.43 27.61
CA GLY A 130 10.72 -7.29 28.13
C GLY A 130 11.64 -6.42 27.27
N LEU A 131 11.40 -6.35 25.95
CA LEU A 131 12.17 -5.50 25.05
C LEU A 131 11.73 -4.03 25.16
N THR A 132 10.42 -3.76 25.20
CA THR A 132 9.89 -2.40 25.34
C THR A 132 10.10 -1.80 26.72
N GLU A 133 10.13 -2.64 27.77
CA GLU A 133 10.52 -2.23 29.12
C GLU A 133 12.02 -1.86 29.20
N ARG A 134 12.88 -2.60 28.50
CA ARG A 134 14.34 -2.38 28.51
C ARG A 134 14.78 -1.26 27.57
N TRP A 135 14.13 -1.13 26.41
CA TRP A 135 14.50 -0.22 25.33
C TRP A 135 13.27 0.55 24.79
N PRO A 136 12.65 1.42 25.60
CA PRO A 136 11.47 2.20 25.20
C PRO A 136 11.76 3.11 24.00
N ILE A 137 13.01 3.55 23.85
CA ILE A 137 13.48 4.36 22.71
C ILE A 137 13.18 3.72 21.35
N ILE A 138 13.13 2.38 21.24
CA ILE A 138 12.81 1.68 20.00
C ILE A 138 11.39 2.07 19.52
N VAL A 139 10.45 2.24 20.44
CA VAL A 139 9.08 2.66 20.11
C VAL A 139 9.08 4.10 19.58
N GLY A 140 9.83 5.01 20.22
CA GLY A 140 9.96 6.40 19.77
C GLY A 140 10.63 6.54 18.40
N ILE A 141 11.70 5.77 18.16
CA ILE A 141 12.39 5.72 16.86
C ILE A 141 11.47 5.15 15.78
N LEU A 142 10.79 4.04 16.05
CA LEU A 142 9.84 3.46 15.09
C LEU A 142 8.68 4.42 14.82
N TRP A 143 8.21 5.13 15.84
CA TRP A 143 7.17 6.15 15.69
C TRP A 143 7.60 7.31 14.79
N LEU A 144 8.83 7.80 15.00
CA LEU A 144 9.45 8.80 14.13
C LEU A 144 9.53 8.31 12.69
N PHE A 145 10.08 7.13 12.45
CA PHE A 145 10.17 6.57 11.10
C PHE A 145 8.80 6.39 10.45
N THR A 146 7.80 5.94 11.20
CA THR A 146 6.44 5.78 10.67
C THR A 146 5.82 7.10 10.25
N LEU A 147 5.88 8.12 11.10
CA LEU A 147 5.38 9.46 10.78
C LEU A 147 6.13 10.09 9.59
N PHE A 148 7.42 9.81 9.46
CA PHE A 148 8.25 10.28 8.35
C PHE A 148 8.25 9.35 7.12
N THR A 149 7.50 8.25 7.15
CA THR A 149 7.23 7.40 5.98
C THR A 149 5.92 7.80 5.32
N ALA A 150 4.87 8.00 6.12
CA ALA A 150 3.54 8.33 5.64
C ALA A 150 2.77 9.09 6.72
N TYR A 151 2.00 10.12 6.34
CA TYR A 151 1.16 10.86 7.28
C TYR A 151 0.10 9.97 7.96
N GLN A 152 -0.34 8.93 7.28
CA GLN A 152 -1.24 7.89 7.78
C GLN A 152 -0.64 7.15 9.00
N GLY A 153 0.67 7.25 9.21
CA GLY A 153 1.32 6.81 10.44
C GLY A 153 0.65 7.36 11.70
N VAL A 154 0.06 8.56 11.65
CA VAL A 154 -0.66 9.15 12.80
C VAL A 154 -1.79 8.25 13.33
N LEU A 155 -2.37 7.40 12.49
CA LEU A 155 -3.43 6.46 12.87
C LEU A 155 -2.95 5.42 13.89
N LEU A 156 -1.64 5.19 14.01
CA LEU A 156 -1.05 4.27 14.99
C LEU A 156 -0.88 4.89 16.38
N PHE A 157 -1.32 6.14 16.56
CA PHE A 157 -1.35 6.86 17.84
C PHE A 157 -1.77 5.97 19.02
N PRO A 158 -2.90 5.22 18.97
CA PRO A 158 -3.35 4.45 20.12
C PRO A 158 -2.38 3.31 20.47
N LEU A 159 -1.80 2.67 19.46
CA LEU A 159 -0.86 1.57 19.66
C LEU A 159 0.45 2.07 20.28
N VAL A 160 1.01 3.15 19.75
CA VAL A 160 2.25 3.75 20.25
C VAL A 160 2.07 4.27 21.68
N LEU A 161 0.97 4.97 21.95
CA LEU A 161 0.67 5.47 23.29
C LEU A 161 0.61 4.34 24.32
N ILE A 162 -0.13 3.26 24.02
CA ILE A 162 -0.25 2.12 24.93
C ILE A 162 1.09 1.40 25.14
N LEU A 163 1.94 1.30 24.11
CA LEU A 163 3.28 0.74 24.25
C LEU A 163 4.17 1.58 25.18
N LEU A 164 4.16 2.91 25.02
CA LEU A 164 4.93 3.82 25.87
C LEU A 164 4.40 3.85 27.30
N LEU A 165 3.08 3.86 27.50
CA LEU A 165 2.46 3.83 28.84
C LEU A 165 2.81 2.55 29.60
N ARG A 166 3.02 1.43 28.90
CA ARG A 166 3.43 0.14 29.49
C ARG A 166 4.94 0.05 29.75
N SER A 167 5.74 0.92 29.16
CA SER A 167 7.20 0.89 29.32
C SER A 167 7.66 1.53 30.63
N ARG A 168 8.84 1.15 31.14
CA ARG A 168 9.38 1.64 32.43
C ARG A 168 10.13 2.98 32.33
N CYS A 169 9.86 3.81 31.32
CA CYS A 169 10.50 5.12 31.22
C CYS A 169 9.81 6.19 32.07
N SER A 170 10.56 7.25 32.36
CA SER A 170 10.07 8.44 33.04
C SER A 170 9.00 9.14 32.20
N TRP A 171 8.15 9.93 32.87
CA TRP A 171 7.11 10.72 32.19
C TRP A 171 7.69 11.65 31.11
N ILE A 172 8.85 12.25 31.37
CA ILE A 172 9.53 13.15 30.43
C ILE A 172 9.95 12.39 29.17
N GLU A 173 10.54 11.21 29.31
CA GLU A 173 10.91 10.37 28.17
C GLU A 173 9.67 9.91 27.38
N ARG A 174 8.58 9.55 28.06
CA ARG A 174 7.31 9.19 27.38
C ARG A 174 6.80 10.36 26.55
N LEU A 175 6.77 11.56 27.12
CA LEU A 175 6.38 12.77 26.39
C LEU A 175 7.31 13.04 25.22
N ALA A 176 8.62 12.92 25.41
CA ALA A 176 9.61 13.13 24.35
C ALA A 176 9.43 12.12 23.21
N TYR A 177 9.41 10.81 23.49
CA TYR A 177 9.24 9.77 22.48
C TYR A 177 7.91 9.86 21.74
N PHE A 178 6.88 10.41 22.37
CA PHE A 178 5.57 10.55 21.78
C PHE A 178 5.40 11.84 20.97
N PHE A 179 5.69 13.00 21.57
CA PHE A 179 5.41 14.32 20.99
C PHE A 179 6.53 14.83 20.10
N LEU A 180 7.81 14.52 20.36
CA LEU A 180 8.90 15.02 19.53
C LEU A 180 8.72 14.62 18.05
N PRO A 181 8.39 13.36 17.70
CA PRO A 181 8.10 13.00 16.32
C PRO A 181 6.94 13.78 15.69
N LEU A 182 5.87 14.04 16.44
CA LEU A 182 4.71 14.80 15.97
C LEU A 182 5.06 16.28 15.76
N SER A 183 5.82 16.87 16.68
CA SER A 183 6.30 18.25 16.56
C SER A 183 7.21 18.41 15.35
N LEU A 184 8.15 17.48 15.11
CA LEU A 184 9.02 17.50 13.93
C LEU A 184 8.21 17.36 12.64
N LEU A 185 7.22 16.46 12.60
CA LEU A 185 6.33 16.31 11.45
C LEU A 185 5.51 17.58 11.19
N CYS A 186 5.03 18.23 12.25
CA CYS A 186 4.28 19.49 12.16
C CYS A 186 5.17 20.61 11.58
N ILE A 187 6.39 20.78 12.10
CA ILE A 187 7.36 21.75 11.58
C ILE A 187 7.66 21.49 10.10
N TYR A 188 7.87 20.22 9.72
CA TYR A 188 8.07 19.84 8.32
C TYR A 188 6.83 20.17 7.45
N SER A 189 5.63 19.90 7.95
CA SER A 189 4.40 20.16 7.22
C SER A 189 4.15 21.66 7.03
N LEU A 190 4.45 22.48 8.04
CA LEU A 190 4.32 23.94 7.99
C LEU A 190 5.31 24.60 7.03
N THR A 191 6.50 24.02 6.86
CA THR A 191 7.49 24.50 5.89
C THR A 191 7.17 24.11 4.44
N ASN A 192 6.17 23.24 4.21
CA ASN A 192 5.80 22.73 2.90
C ASN A 192 4.29 22.92 2.64
N PRO A 193 3.83 24.08 2.13
CA PRO A 193 2.40 24.41 2.03
C PRO A 193 1.58 23.46 1.13
N LEU A 194 2.22 22.83 0.14
CA LEU A 194 1.59 21.78 -0.69
C LEU A 194 1.14 20.57 0.14
N THR A 195 1.78 20.35 1.30
CA THR A 195 1.44 19.27 2.24
C THR A 195 0.05 19.43 2.80
N PHE A 196 -0.25 20.60 3.30
CA PHE A 196 -1.54 20.86 3.90
C PHE A 196 -2.68 20.69 2.88
N VAL A 197 -2.49 21.23 1.68
CA VAL A 197 -3.48 21.11 0.59
C VAL A 197 -3.71 19.64 0.23
N SER A 198 -2.64 18.85 0.12
CA SER A 198 -2.75 17.42 -0.21
C SER A 198 -3.40 16.60 0.89
N MET A 199 -3.09 16.86 2.18
CA MET A 199 -3.76 16.21 3.30
C MET A 199 -5.27 16.43 3.26
N VAL A 200 -5.70 17.68 3.06
CA VAL A 200 -7.13 18.02 2.96
C VAL A 200 -7.75 17.29 1.77
N THR A 201 -7.14 17.39 0.59
CA THR A 201 -7.66 16.77 -0.65
C THR A 201 -7.79 15.24 -0.53
N HIS A 202 -6.80 14.57 0.05
CA HIS A 202 -6.84 13.11 0.24
C HIS A 202 -7.81 12.68 1.35
N GLY A 203 -7.95 13.49 2.41
CA GLY A 203 -8.89 13.24 3.50
C GLY A 203 -10.35 13.52 3.13
N SER A 204 -10.60 14.36 2.13
CA SER A 204 -11.94 14.79 1.71
C SER A 204 -12.44 14.13 0.43
N ARG A 205 -11.68 13.20 -0.16
CA ARG A 205 -11.94 12.67 -1.51
C ARG A 205 -13.35 12.10 -1.69
N ASP A 206 -13.83 11.33 -0.71
CA ASP A 206 -15.12 10.65 -0.82
C ASP A 206 -16.21 11.33 0.05
N LEU A 207 -16.02 12.60 0.45
CA LEU A 207 -17.01 13.33 1.26
C LEU A 207 -18.33 13.60 0.52
N SER A 208 -18.38 13.43 -0.80
CA SER A 208 -19.60 13.55 -1.59
C SER A 208 -20.42 12.25 -1.65
N SER A 209 -19.84 11.08 -1.32
CA SER A 209 -20.53 9.80 -1.40
C SER A 209 -21.49 9.61 -0.21
N GLY A 210 -22.58 8.87 -0.40
CA GLY A 210 -23.50 8.54 0.68
C GLY A 210 -22.89 7.61 1.73
N LEU A 211 -23.35 7.68 2.99
CA LEU A 211 -22.84 6.87 4.11
C LEU A 211 -22.82 5.36 3.82
N VAL A 212 -23.84 4.84 3.14
CA VAL A 212 -23.93 3.42 2.76
C VAL A 212 -22.79 3.05 1.79
N SER A 213 -22.49 3.91 0.82
CA SER A 213 -21.39 3.66 -0.14
C SER A 213 -20.04 3.63 0.57
N ARG A 214 -19.81 4.55 1.53
CA ARG A 214 -18.59 4.56 2.34
C ARG A 214 -18.46 3.32 3.20
N PHE A 215 -19.55 2.89 3.83
CA PHE A 215 -19.56 1.68 4.64
C PHE A 215 -19.23 0.45 3.79
N LEU A 216 -19.89 0.29 2.63
CA LEU A 216 -19.64 -0.81 1.72
C LEU A 216 -18.20 -0.79 1.17
N GLY A 217 -17.69 0.37 0.76
CA GLY A 217 -16.31 0.51 0.30
C GLY A 217 -15.28 0.23 1.41
N THR A 218 -15.56 0.64 2.64
CA THR A 218 -14.69 0.32 3.79
C THR A 218 -14.71 -1.18 4.09
N ALA A 219 -15.89 -1.80 4.05
CA ALA A 219 -16.05 -3.24 4.22
C ALA A 219 -15.31 -4.02 3.12
N GLU A 220 -15.38 -3.56 1.88
CA GLU A 220 -14.62 -4.13 0.76
C GLU A 220 -13.11 -4.06 1.01
N VAL A 221 -12.56 -2.88 1.31
CA VAL A 221 -11.12 -2.71 1.60
C VAL A 221 -10.69 -3.53 2.81
N TRP A 222 -11.54 -3.67 3.83
CA TRP A 222 -11.30 -4.52 5.00
C TRP A 222 -11.29 -6.01 4.67
N VAL A 223 -12.21 -6.50 3.83
CA VAL A 223 -12.21 -7.88 3.33
C VAL A 223 -10.96 -8.14 2.51
N LEU A 224 -10.59 -7.20 1.63
CA LEU A 224 -9.39 -7.28 0.80
C LEU A 224 -8.09 -7.23 1.62
N GLY A 225 -8.06 -6.53 2.75
CA GLY A 225 -6.86 -6.46 3.58
C GLY A 225 -6.44 -7.81 4.18
N GLY A 226 -7.40 -8.65 4.55
CA GLY A 226 -7.14 -9.97 5.10
C GLY A 226 -7.28 -11.12 4.13
N SER A 227 -8.28 -11.10 3.25
CA SER A 227 -9.09 -12.27 2.82
C SER A 227 -10.27 -12.50 3.77
N PHE A 228 -11.46 -12.83 3.26
CA PHE A 228 -12.72 -12.86 4.02
C PHE A 228 -12.60 -13.53 5.40
N ILE A 229 -12.00 -14.72 5.46
CA ILE A 229 -11.82 -15.48 6.70
C ILE A 229 -10.85 -14.81 7.66
N VAL A 230 -9.71 -14.32 7.17
CA VAL A 230 -8.71 -13.60 7.99
C VAL A 230 -9.31 -12.30 8.51
N SER A 231 -10.10 -11.60 7.70
CA SER A 231 -10.78 -10.37 8.11
C SER A 231 -11.79 -10.61 9.23
N VAL A 232 -12.67 -11.61 9.08
CA VAL A 232 -13.67 -11.97 10.11
C VAL A 232 -13.01 -12.48 11.38
N VAL A 233 -12.17 -13.51 11.29
CA VAL A 233 -11.52 -14.12 12.45
C VAL A 233 -10.56 -13.14 13.12
N GLY A 234 -9.82 -12.36 12.33
CA GLY A 234 -8.91 -11.33 12.81
C GLY A 234 -9.65 -10.23 13.58
N SER A 235 -10.76 -9.73 13.04
CA SER A 235 -11.53 -8.68 13.72
C SER A 235 -12.15 -9.17 15.03
N LEU A 236 -12.71 -10.39 15.04
CA LEU A 236 -13.21 -11.01 16.28
C LEU A 236 -12.10 -11.20 17.30
N GLY A 237 -10.94 -11.71 16.87
CA GLY A 237 -9.77 -11.85 17.74
C GLY A 237 -9.30 -10.52 18.32
N LEU A 238 -9.23 -9.46 17.52
CA LEU A 238 -8.88 -8.11 17.98
C LEU A 238 -9.81 -7.64 19.09
N LEU A 239 -11.13 -7.82 18.92
CA LEU A 239 -12.12 -7.46 19.95
C LEU A 239 -11.92 -8.27 21.24
N PHE A 240 -11.56 -9.54 21.14
CA PHE A 240 -11.27 -10.39 22.31
C PHE A 240 -9.90 -10.16 22.96
N SER A 241 -8.96 -9.54 22.25
CA SER A 241 -7.57 -9.35 22.72
C SER A 241 -7.44 -8.43 23.93
N ARG A 242 -8.41 -7.52 24.15
CA ARG A 242 -8.32 -6.38 25.08
C ARG A 242 -7.08 -5.50 24.85
N ASN A 243 -6.41 -5.60 23.70
CA ASN A 243 -5.33 -4.70 23.34
C ASN A 243 -5.91 -3.42 22.76
N TYR A 244 -6.30 -2.50 23.64
CA TYR A 244 -6.95 -1.23 23.27
C TYR A 244 -6.14 -0.39 22.28
N GLY A 245 -4.81 -0.52 22.27
CA GLY A 245 -3.97 0.16 21.28
C GLY A 245 -4.19 -0.36 19.86
N ALA A 246 -4.27 -1.70 19.70
CA ALA A 246 -4.57 -2.32 18.41
C ALA A 246 -6.02 -2.07 17.97
N ILE A 247 -6.98 -2.17 18.91
CA ILE A 247 -8.40 -1.89 18.63
C ILE A 247 -8.59 -0.44 18.19
N GLY A 248 -8.04 0.52 18.93
CA GLY A 248 -8.13 1.93 18.60
C GLY A 248 -7.52 2.25 17.24
N THR A 249 -6.35 1.67 16.95
CA THR A 249 -5.69 1.81 15.64
C THR A 249 -6.56 1.25 14.51
N PHE A 250 -7.17 0.08 14.72
CA PHE A 250 -8.10 -0.53 13.76
C PHE A 250 -9.32 0.35 13.49
N LEU A 251 -9.93 0.92 14.53
CA LEU A 251 -11.09 1.82 14.39
C LEU A 251 -10.72 3.12 13.66
N LEU A 252 -9.57 3.72 13.98
CA LEU A 252 -9.07 4.90 13.28
C LEU A 252 -8.79 4.61 11.80
N LEU A 253 -8.23 3.43 11.50
CA LEU A 253 -7.99 3.01 10.12
C LEU A 253 -9.33 2.82 9.37
N CYS A 254 -10.33 2.18 9.98
CA CYS A 254 -11.67 2.08 9.39
C CYS A 254 -12.28 3.46 9.09
N ALA A 255 -12.22 4.38 10.06
CA ALA A 255 -12.72 5.74 9.88
C ALA A 255 -11.98 6.48 8.75
N TYR A 256 -10.67 6.36 8.69
CA TYR A 256 -9.85 6.99 7.66
C TYR A 256 -10.13 6.42 6.26
N VAL A 257 -10.27 5.10 6.14
CA VAL A 257 -10.62 4.45 4.87
C VAL A 257 -12.02 4.85 4.39
N ALA A 258 -12.97 4.98 5.31
CA ALA A 258 -14.33 5.46 4.99
C ALA A 258 -14.35 6.87 4.42
N LEU A 259 -13.37 7.71 4.74
CA LEU A 259 -13.27 9.09 4.24
C LEU A 259 -12.44 9.20 2.95
N SER A 260 -11.38 8.40 2.83
CA SER A 260 -10.36 8.54 1.78
C SER A 260 -10.60 7.61 0.57
N ARG A 261 -11.18 6.42 0.78
CA ARG A 261 -11.53 5.41 -0.24
C ARG A 261 -10.43 5.12 -1.26
N TYR A 262 -9.24 4.77 -0.77
CA TYR A 262 -8.17 4.24 -1.61
C TYR A 262 -7.94 2.76 -1.33
N ASP A 263 -8.03 1.93 -2.37
CA ASP A 263 -7.94 0.48 -2.25
C ASP A 263 -6.57 0.02 -1.73
N TYR A 264 -5.50 0.77 -2.04
CA TYR A 264 -4.15 0.42 -1.59
C TYR A 264 -3.99 0.47 -0.06
N TYR A 265 -4.93 1.07 0.70
CA TYR A 265 -4.92 0.99 2.16
C TYR A 265 -5.32 -0.39 2.70
N MET A 266 -5.78 -1.33 1.86
CA MET A 266 -6.10 -2.69 2.27
C MET A 266 -4.94 -3.35 3.06
N ILE A 267 -3.69 -3.13 2.64
CA ILE A 267 -2.50 -3.74 3.27
C ILE A 267 -2.28 -3.24 4.70
N LEU A 268 -2.79 -2.07 5.07
CA LEU A 268 -2.70 -1.54 6.43
C LEU A 268 -3.55 -2.35 7.42
N PHE A 269 -4.62 -3.00 6.96
CA PHE A 269 -5.44 -3.88 7.78
C PHE A 269 -4.74 -5.22 8.06
N THR A 270 -3.98 -5.74 7.10
CA THR A 270 -3.33 -7.05 7.19
C THR A 270 -2.61 -7.31 8.53
N PRO A 271 -1.68 -6.46 9.01
CA PRO A 271 -0.97 -6.72 10.25
C PRO A 271 -1.89 -6.75 11.48
N LEU A 272 -2.91 -5.89 11.54
CA LEU A 272 -3.90 -5.86 12.61
C LEU A 272 -4.77 -7.12 12.60
N LEU A 273 -5.23 -7.54 11.43
CA LEU A 273 -6.04 -8.74 11.26
C LEU A 273 -5.26 -10.00 11.62
N ILE A 274 -4.00 -10.12 11.19
CA ILE A 274 -3.13 -11.25 11.54
C ILE A 274 -2.85 -11.28 13.04
N TYR A 275 -2.65 -10.13 13.68
CA TYR A 275 -2.56 -10.05 15.13
C TYR A 275 -3.87 -10.49 15.81
N GLY A 276 -5.01 -10.10 15.25
CA GLY A 276 -6.32 -10.61 15.63
C GLY A 276 -6.40 -12.14 15.57
N VAL A 277 -6.02 -12.75 14.45
CA VAL A 277 -5.96 -14.22 14.31
C VAL A 277 -5.05 -14.84 15.37
N TYR A 278 -3.87 -14.25 15.62
CA TYR A 278 -2.99 -14.67 16.71
C TYR A 278 -3.70 -14.67 18.07
N THR A 279 -4.43 -13.60 18.40
CA THR A 279 -5.14 -13.50 19.69
C THR A 279 -6.30 -14.50 19.79
N MET A 280 -6.98 -14.78 18.68
CA MET A 280 -8.02 -15.81 18.60
C MET A 280 -7.44 -17.20 18.89
N LEU A 281 -6.33 -17.56 18.23
CA LEU A 281 -5.63 -18.82 18.46
C LEU A 281 -5.14 -18.95 19.91
N ARG A 282 -4.68 -17.86 20.51
CA ARG A 282 -4.28 -17.83 21.92
C ARG A 282 -5.44 -18.14 22.86
N ARG A 283 -6.64 -17.64 22.55
CA ARG A 283 -7.83 -17.85 23.36
C ARG A 283 -8.38 -19.26 23.23
N PHE A 284 -8.42 -19.79 22.02
CA PHE A 284 -8.97 -21.13 21.70
C PHE A 284 -7.88 -22.20 21.59
N ARG A 285 -6.83 -22.08 22.42
CA ARG A 285 -5.62 -22.92 22.39
C ARG A 285 -5.89 -24.43 22.48
N GLN A 286 -7.06 -24.83 22.98
CA GLN A 286 -7.47 -26.22 23.15
C GLN A 286 -8.22 -26.83 21.95
N VAL A 287 -8.63 -26.03 20.97
CA VAL A 287 -9.32 -26.58 19.80
C VAL A 287 -8.26 -27.07 18.82
N GLU A 288 -8.08 -28.38 18.74
CA GLU A 288 -7.29 -29.05 17.72
C GLU A 288 -8.04 -28.99 16.38
N TRP A 289 -8.08 -27.81 15.78
CA TRP A 289 -8.52 -27.69 14.40
C TRP A 289 -7.51 -28.43 13.53
N SER A 290 -7.99 -29.34 12.69
CA SER A 290 -7.12 -30.03 11.74
C SER A 290 -6.49 -29.01 10.79
N THR A 291 -5.18 -29.10 10.59
CA THR A 291 -4.40 -28.21 9.71
C THR A 291 -5.00 -28.11 8.32
N CYS A 292 -5.66 -29.18 7.84
CA CYS A 292 -6.34 -29.26 6.56
C CYS A 292 -7.56 -28.33 6.48
N THR A 293 -8.40 -28.27 7.53
CA THR A 293 -9.59 -27.40 7.53
C THR A 293 -9.19 -25.93 7.47
N PHE A 294 -8.15 -25.55 8.22
CA PHE A 294 -7.64 -24.18 8.18
C PHE A 294 -7.01 -23.83 6.83
N PHE A 295 -6.22 -24.72 6.26
CA PHE A 295 -5.63 -24.51 4.94
C PHE A 295 -6.70 -24.37 3.86
N PHE A 296 -7.72 -25.25 3.88
CA PHE A 296 -8.83 -25.20 2.94
C PHE A 296 -9.62 -23.90 3.06
N LEU A 297 -9.95 -23.48 4.29
CA LEU A 297 -10.62 -22.22 4.55
C LEU A 297 -9.78 -21.03 4.07
N LEU A 298 -8.49 -21.01 4.37
CA LEU A 298 -7.62 -19.93 3.93
C LEU A 298 -7.53 -19.85 2.40
N LEU A 299 -7.37 -21.00 1.74
CA LEU A 299 -7.28 -21.10 0.29
C LEU A 299 -8.60 -20.71 -0.37
N LEU A 300 -9.74 -21.14 0.18
CA LEU A 300 -11.07 -20.73 -0.28
C LEU A 300 -11.29 -19.23 -0.12
N GLY A 301 -10.94 -18.66 1.03
CA GLY A 301 -11.06 -17.22 1.28
C GLY A 301 -10.18 -16.38 0.36
N THR A 302 -8.99 -16.88 0.03
CA THR A 302 -8.07 -16.23 -0.91
C THR A 302 -8.58 -16.37 -2.35
N LEU A 303 -9.10 -17.55 -2.72
CA LEU A 303 -9.65 -17.80 -4.06
C LEU A 303 -10.89 -16.95 -4.33
N ILE A 304 -11.80 -16.81 -3.35
CA ILE A 304 -12.99 -15.96 -3.49
C ILE A 304 -12.59 -14.51 -3.79
N VAL A 305 -11.60 -13.99 -3.06
CA VAL A 305 -11.10 -12.64 -3.29
C VAL A 305 -10.37 -12.54 -4.63
N PHE A 306 -9.57 -13.54 -4.99
CA PHE A 306 -8.89 -13.58 -6.28
C PHE A 306 -9.86 -13.59 -7.47
N VAL A 307 -10.96 -14.35 -7.37
CA VAL A 307 -12.02 -14.40 -8.40
C VAL A 307 -12.78 -13.08 -8.47
N GLN A 308 -13.04 -12.42 -7.34
CA GLN A 308 -13.63 -11.07 -7.35
C GLN A 308 -12.66 -10.05 -7.94
N TRP A 309 -11.36 -10.19 -7.67
CA TRP A 309 -10.31 -9.30 -8.17
C TRP A 309 -10.01 -9.51 -9.66
N GLN A 310 -10.20 -10.71 -10.23
CA GLN A 310 -10.09 -10.95 -11.68
C GLN A 310 -11.07 -10.12 -12.52
N ARG A 311 -12.07 -9.46 -11.91
CA ARG A 311 -12.86 -8.42 -12.58
C ARG A 311 -12.06 -7.14 -12.89
N VAL A 312 -10.89 -6.96 -12.27
CA VAL A 312 -9.84 -6.02 -12.69
C VAL A 312 -8.85 -6.84 -13.51
N PRO A 313 -8.95 -6.81 -14.84
CA PRO A 313 -8.14 -7.69 -15.66
C PRO A 313 -6.66 -7.35 -15.46
N PHE A 314 -5.79 -8.36 -15.56
CA PHE A 314 -4.34 -8.22 -15.69
C PHE A 314 -3.97 -7.52 -17.02
N MET A 315 -4.67 -6.44 -17.35
CA MET A 315 -4.34 -5.58 -18.47
C MET A 315 -3.18 -4.69 -18.05
N GLN A 316 -2.25 -4.50 -18.98
CA GLN A 316 -1.28 -3.41 -18.88
C GLN A 316 -2.05 -2.11 -18.68
N GLY A 317 -1.63 -1.29 -17.72
CA GLY A 317 -2.31 -0.02 -17.46
C GLY A 317 -2.33 0.87 -18.71
N ASP A 318 -3.43 1.63 -18.85
CA ASP A 318 -3.75 2.51 -19.97
C ASP A 318 -2.55 3.33 -20.48
N ALA A 319 -1.75 3.87 -19.55
CA ALA A 319 -0.57 4.67 -19.88
C ALA A 319 0.53 3.86 -20.58
N ARG A 320 0.82 2.65 -20.09
CA ARG A 320 1.87 1.79 -20.64
C ARG A 320 1.48 1.28 -22.02
N SER A 321 0.26 0.74 -22.17
CA SER A 321 -0.22 0.21 -23.46
C SER A 321 -0.31 1.31 -24.51
N THR A 322 -0.83 2.50 -24.15
CA THR A 322 -0.89 3.66 -25.04
C THR A 322 0.50 4.15 -25.45
N MET A 323 1.44 4.27 -24.51
CA MET A 323 2.79 4.77 -24.83
C MET A 323 3.60 3.76 -25.65
N GLN A 324 3.44 2.46 -25.41
CA GLN A 324 4.02 1.41 -26.26
C GLN A 324 3.46 1.50 -27.69
N PHE A 325 2.15 1.66 -27.83
CA PHE A 325 1.53 1.86 -29.15
C PHE A 325 2.06 3.11 -29.87
N LEU A 326 2.19 4.23 -29.16
CA LEU A 326 2.71 5.48 -29.72
C LEU A 326 4.21 5.39 -30.07
N SER A 327 5.00 4.64 -29.28
CA SER A 327 6.44 4.40 -29.54
C SER A 327 6.71 3.76 -30.90
N ALA A 328 5.77 2.96 -31.41
CA ALA A 328 5.87 2.35 -32.73
C ALA A 328 5.52 3.30 -33.89
N LYS A 329 4.90 4.45 -33.61
CA LYS A 329 4.35 5.38 -34.64
C LYS A 329 5.01 6.76 -34.64
N LEU A 330 5.51 7.20 -33.49
CA LEU A 330 6.00 8.56 -33.26
C LEU A 330 7.53 8.58 -33.11
N SER A 331 8.15 9.71 -33.45
CA SER A 331 9.57 9.97 -33.16
C SER A 331 9.75 10.37 -31.70
N SER A 332 10.92 10.15 -31.11
CA SER A 332 11.22 10.45 -29.70
C SER A 332 10.99 11.91 -29.29
N GLU A 333 11.11 12.86 -30.21
CA GLU A 333 10.90 14.30 -29.95
C GLU A 333 9.42 14.72 -29.94
N SER A 334 8.51 13.76 -30.08
CA SER A 334 7.09 14.05 -30.26
C SER A 334 6.43 14.64 -29.01
N ILE A 335 5.42 15.49 -29.21
CA ILE A 335 4.56 15.99 -28.13
C ILE A 335 3.25 15.19 -28.13
N VAL A 336 2.94 14.62 -26.97
CA VAL A 336 1.68 13.89 -26.71
C VAL A 336 0.83 14.70 -25.73
N LEU A 337 -0.42 14.96 -26.11
CA LEU A 337 -1.38 15.65 -25.25
C LEU A 337 -2.33 14.66 -24.59
N ILE A 338 -2.64 14.85 -23.31
CA ILE A 338 -3.62 14.03 -22.59
C ILE A 338 -4.85 14.89 -22.27
N HIS A 339 -6.00 14.49 -22.78
CA HIS A 339 -7.31 15.09 -22.53
C HIS A 339 -8.09 14.25 -21.51
N GLY A 340 -8.54 14.89 -20.42
CA GLY A 340 -9.16 14.22 -19.26
C GLY A 340 -8.24 14.13 -18.03
N PRO A 341 -8.44 13.14 -17.14
CA PRO A 341 -7.67 12.99 -15.91
C PRO A 341 -6.17 12.80 -16.16
N PHE A 342 -5.38 13.84 -15.85
CA PHE A 342 -3.93 13.83 -16.04
C PHE A 342 -3.21 13.35 -14.78
N GLY A 343 -2.57 12.18 -14.87
CA GLY A 343 -1.73 11.63 -13.80
C GLY A 343 -0.27 11.45 -14.22
N HIS A 344 0.62 11.35 -13.23
CA HIS A 344 2.06 11.24 -13.43
C HIS A 344 2.50 9.90 -14.06
N GLN A 345 1.66 8.87 -14.07
CA GLN A 345 1.90 7.63 -14.80
C GLN A 345 2.12 7.87 -16.30
N TRP A 346 1.42 8.86 -16.88
CA TRP A 346 1.60 9.22 -18.29
C TRP A 346 2.96 9.83 -18.57
N GLN A 347 3.51 10.58 -17.61
CA GLN A 347 4.85 11.15 -17.72
C GLN A 347 5.94 10.11 -17.49
N TYR A 348 5.70 9.19 -16.56
CA TYR A 348 6.66 8.14 -16.23
C TYR A 348 6.81 7.10 -17.35
N GLU A 349 5.69 6.62 -17.91
CA GLU A 349 5.69 5.57 -18.93
C GLU A 349 6.02 6.10 -20.34
N SER A 350 6.12 7.42 -20.51
CA SER A 350 6.31 8.02 -21.83
C SER A 350 7.77 8.33 -22.13
N PRO A 351 8.28 7.92 -23.31
CA PRO A 351 9.55 8.40 -23.82
C PRO A 351 9.43 9.81 -24.47
N PHE A 352 8.22 10.37 -24.52
CA PHE A 352 7.89 11.60 -25.23
C PHE A 352 7.65 12.78 -24.28
N THR A 353 7.55 13.99 -24.83
CA THR A 353 7.09 15.14 -24.05
C THR A 353 5.57 15.05 -23.87
N VAL A 354 5.13 14.66 -22.67
CA VAL A 354 3.71 14.59 -22.34
C VAL A 354 3.23 15.88 -21.68
N ARG A 355 2.13 16.45 -22.19
CA ARG A 355 1.48 17.64 -21.62
C ARG A 355 -0.02 17.44 -21.46
N ARG A 356 -0.61 18.18 -20.52
CA ARG A 356 -2.08 18.28 -20.44
C ARG A 356 -2.60 18.97 -21.70
N TYR A 357 -3.69 18.45 -22.25
CA TYR A 357 -4.34 19.02 -23.41
C TYR A 357 -4.73 20.49 -23.17
N LYS A 358 -4.36 21.33 -24.13
CA LYS A 358 -4.82 22.70 -24.29
C LYS A 358 -4.97 22.96 -25.77
N ASP A 359 -6.05 23.61 -26.18
CA ASP A 359 -6.32 23.88 -27.61
C ASP A 359 -5.12 24.56 -28.31
N GLY A 360 -4.45 25.49 -27.63
CA GLY A 360 -3.25 26.17 -28.16
C GLY A 360 -2.00 25.30 -28.34
N LEU A 361 -1.97 24.06 -27.84
CA LEU A 361 -0.86 23.12 -27.99
C LEU A 361 -1.08 22.09 -29.10
N LEU A 362 -2.30 22.05 -29.69
CA LEU A 362 -2.67 21.07 -30.71
C LEU A 362 -1.78 21.13 -31.96
N SER A 363 -1.39 22.34 -32.38
CA SER A 363 -0.61 22.54 -33.60
C SER A 363 0.78 21.90 -33.53
N GLY A 364 1.36 21.79 -32.34
CA GLY A 364 2.66 21.15 -32.11
C GLY A 364 2.58 19.70 -31.62
N ALA A 365 1.39 19.17 -31.38
CA ALA A 365 1.21 17.78 -30.98
C ALA A 365 1.24 16.83 -32.18
N GLN A 366 1.64 15.58 -31.95
CA GLN A 366 1.53 14.49 -32.94
C GLN A 366 0.58 13.39 -32.49
N ALA A 367 0.24 13.34 -31.20
CA ALA A 367 -0.86 12.52 -30.71
C ALA A 367 -1.63 13.22 -29.58
N VAL A 368 -2.92 12.91 -29.49
CA VAL A 368 -3.79 13.26 -28.37
C VAL A 368 -4.41 11.98 -27.83
N VAL A 369 -4.22 11.73 -26.54
CA VAL A 369 -4.85 10.63 -25.79
C VAL A 369 -6.09 11.19 -25.09
N CYS A 370 -7.24 10.57 -25.34
CA CYS A 370 -8.53 11.02 -24.87
C CYS A 370 -9.10 10.03 -23.86
N LEU A 371 -9.07 10.44 -22.59
CA LEU A 371 -9.69 9.73 -21.46
C LEU A 371 -11.12 10.20 -21.19
N GLU A 372 -11.50 11.32 -21.80
CA GLU A 372 -12.85 11.87 -21.90
C GLU A 372 -13.15 12.11 -23.38
N GLU A 373 -14.42 12.30 -23.73
CA GLU A 373 -14.83 12.50 -25.12
C GLU A 373 -14.13 13.71 -25.78
N CYS A 374 -13.49 13.46 -26.93
CA CYS A 374 -12.76 14.45 -27.73
C CYS A 374 -13.48 14.71 -29.06
N GLU A 375 -14.64 15.34 -29.02
CA GLU A 375 -15.43 15.58 -30.24
C GLU A 375 -14.68 16.42 -31.28
N LYS A 376 -13.90 17.41 -30.84
CA LYS A 376 -13.15 18.34 -31.70
C LYS A 376 -12.09 17.66 -32.59
N LEU A 377 -11.69 16.43 -32.29
CA LEU A 377 -10.63 15.71 -33.03
C LEU A 377 -11.19 14.69 -34.03
N LYS A 378 -12.47 14.33 -33.90
CA LYS A 378 -13.12 13.36 -34.78
C LYS A 378 -13.11 13.86 -36.23
N GLY A 379 -12.66 13.01 -37.14
CA GLY A 379 -12.60 13.31 -38.58
C GLY A 379 -11.43 14.20 -39.01
N ILE A 380 -10.70 14.81 -38.08
CA ILE A 380 -9.50 15.63 -38.39
C ILE A 380 -8.23 14.82 -38.19
N TRP A 381 -8.19 14.00 -37.14
CA TRP A 381 -7.06 13.14 -36.78
C TRP A 381 -7.46 11.67 -36.90
N LYS A 382 -6.48 10.78 -37.12
CA LYS A 382 -6.74 9.35 -37.20
C LYS A 382 -7.02 8.80 -35.80
N GLU A 383 -8.26 8.38 -35.56
CA GLU A 383 -8.67 7.71 -34.31
C GLU A 383 -8.18 6.26 -34.32
N GLU A 384 -7.58 5.84 -33.22
CA GLU A 384 -7.14 4.48 -32.94
C GLU A 384 -7.59 4.14 -31.50
N ASP A 385 -8.09 2.93 -31.29
CA ASP A 385 -8.49 2.44 -29.97
C ASP A 385 -7.38 1.55 -29.38
N VAL A 386 -6.84 1.96 -28.23
CA VAL A 386 -5.83 1.20 -27.48
C VAL A 386 -6.43 0.76 -26.16
N GLN A 387 -6.95 -0.46 -26.13
CA GLN A 387 -7.54 -1.08 -24.92
C GLN A 387 -8.68 -0.25 -24.29
N GLY A 388 -9.51 0.41 -25.10
CA GLY A 388 -10.61 1.26 -24.64
C GLY A 388 -10.21 2.73 -24.48
N VAL A 389 -8.93 3.07 -24.67
CA VAL A 389 -8.44 4.45 -24.69
C VAL A 389 -8.38 4.96 -26.12
N LYS A 390 -9.08 6.07 -26.38
CA LYS A 390 -9.08 6.70 -27.70
C LYS A 390 -7.82 7.52 -27.91
N VAL A 391 -7.07 7.20 -28.96
CA VAL A 391 -5.83 7.88 -29.32
C VAL A 391 -5.99 8.48 -30.71
N TYR A 392 -5.84 9.80 -30.82
CA TYR A 392 -5.86 10.52 -32.08
C TYR A 392 -4.43 10.80 -32.52
N VAL A 393 -4.01 10.24 -33.65
CA VAL A 393 -2.66 10.44 -34.21
C VAL A 393 -2.76 11.32 -35.45
N ARG A 394 -1.82 12.26 -35.59
CA ARG A 394 -1.79 13.14 -36.76
C ARG A 394 -1.37 12.34 -37.99
N ASN A 395 -2.16 12.39 -39.06
CA ASN A 395 -1.71 11.87 -40.36
C ASN A 395 -0.48 12.69 -40.79
N ARG A 396 0.61 11.98 -41.12
CA ARG A 396 1.79 12.61 -41.70
C ARG A 396 1.51 13.14 -43.10
#